data_AF-A0A838WXG1-F1
#
_entry.id   AF-A0A838WXG1-F1
#
_cell.length_a   1.000
_cell.length_b   1.000
_cell.length_c   1.000
_cell.angle_alpha   90.00
_cell.angle_beta   90.00
_cell.angle_gamma   90.00
#
_symmetry.space_group_name_H-M   'P 1'
#
loop_
_entity.id
_entity.type
_entity.pdbx_description
1 polymer ?
#
loop_
_entity_poly.entity_id
_entity_poly.type
_entity_poly.pdbx_seq_one_letter_code
_entity_poly.pdbx_strand_id
1 'polypeptide(L)'
;MEWLRQNGAYYEYISSEIKRVVNFSNSGNRPYIRVRVREERYLHSGYGIDRAKSGKFTRNLTYFFEKENTRWKISEVYPAWQ
;
A
#
# COMPACT_ATOMS: atom_id res chain seq x y z
N MET A 1 6.65 2.38 -9.71
CA MET A 1 7.23 3.74 -9.64
C MET A 1 7.71 4.21 -11.00
N GLU A 2 8.38 3.37 -11.79
CA GLU A 2 8.96 3.79 -13.08
C GLU A 2 7.95 4.41 -14.05
N TRP A 3 6.80 3.75 -14.27
CA TRP A 3 5.75 4.28 -15.14
C TRP A 3 5.27 5.68 -14.74
N LEU A 4 5.15 5.96 -13.43
CA LEU A 4 4.71 7.28 -12.93
C LEU A 4 5.69 8.36 -13.35
N ARG A 5 7.00 8.13 -13.12
CA ARG A 5 8.05 9.08 -13.47
C ARG A 5 8.12 9.35 -14.97
N GLN A 6 8.04 8.29 -15.78
CA GLN A 6 8.11 8.41 -17.25
C GLN A 6 6.94 9.21 -17.84
N ASN A 7 5.78 9.21 -17.18
CA ASN A 7 4.57 9.88 -17.65
C ASN A 7 4.31 11.22 -16.94
N GLY A 8 5.26 11.73 -16.13
CA GLY A 8 5.04 12.92 -15.32
C GLY A 8 3.83 12.80 -14.38
N ALA A 9 3.48 11.56 -14.02
CA ALA A 9 2.29 11.22 -13.26
C ALA A 9 2.64 10.98 -11.79
N TYR A 10 1.69 11.25 -10.89
CA TYR A 10 1.89 11.04 -9.47
C TYR A 10 0.56 10.74 -8.77
N TYR A 11 0.64 10.01 -7.65
CA TYR A 11 -0.50 9.87 -6.77
C TYR A 11 -0.43 10.92 -5.68
N GLU A 12 -1.50 11.68 -5.52
CA GLU A 12 -1.79 12.45 -4.32
C GLU A 12 -2.57 11.57 -3.35
N TYR A 13 -2.13 11.48 -2.10
CA TYR A 13 -2.83 10.75 -1.04
C TYR A 13 -3.44 11.76 -0.07
N ILE A 14 -4.76 11.90 -0.10
CA ILE A 14 -5.52 12.75 0.82
C ILE A 14 -5.59 12.10 2.20
N SER A 15 -5.75 10.78 2.24
CA SER A 15 -5.69 9.99 3.48
C SER A 15 -5.18 8.58 3.21
N SER A 16 -4.51 8.00 4.21
CA SER A 16 -4.16 6.59 4.27
C SER A 16 -4.19 6.14 5.73
N GLU A 17 -5.13 5.25 6.06
CA GLU A 17 -5.45 4.89 7.43
C GLU A 17 -5.58 3.38 7.59
N ILE A 18 -4.88 2.81 8.57
CA ILE A 18 -5.11 1.44 9.03
C ILE A 18 -6.37 1.45 9.88
N LYS A 19 -7.45 0.83 9.38
CA LYS A 19 -8.72 0.70 10.10
C LYS A 19 -8.68 -0.36 11.19
N ARG A 20 -8.02 -1.47 10.93
CA ARG A 20 -7.80 -2.55 11.91
C ARG A 20 -6.72 -3.51 11.46
N VAL A 21 -6.13 -4.19 12.43
CA VAL A 21 -5.36 -5.42 12.19
C VAL A 21 -6.34 -6.57 11.94
N VAL A 22 -6.09 -7.36 10.90
CA VAL A 22 -6.87 -8.55 10.56
C VAL A 22 -6.26 -9.77 11.23
N ASN A 23 -4.97 -10.01 10.99
CA ASN A 23 -4.16 -11.02 11.66
C ASN A 23 -2.67 -10.70 11.44
N PHE A 24 -1.78 -11.41 12.14
CA PHE A 24 -0.34 -11.27 11.98
C PHE A 24 0.38 -12.57 12.38
N SER A 25 1.63 -12.70 11.94
CA SER A 25 2.55 -13.73 12.41
C SER A 25 3.91 -13.11 12.65
N ASN A 26 4.48 -13.37 13.82
CA ASN A 26 5.85 -13.01 14.18
C ASN A 26 6.78 -14.23 14.26
N SER A 27 6.29 -15.43 13.93
CA SER A 27 7.04 -16.68 13.98
C SER A 27 7.57 -17.07 12.60
N GLY A 28 8.85 -17.44 12.54
CA GLY A 28 9.50 -17.93 11.32
C GLY A 28 10.24 -16.85 10.51
N ASN A 29 10.76 -17.22 9.35
CA ASN A 29 11.62 -16.37 8.53
C ASN A 29 10.88 -15.27 7.75
N ARG A 30 9.54 -15.27 7.79
CA ARG A 30 8.71 -14.35 6.99
C ARG A 30 7.56 -13.75 7.81
N PRO A 31 7.87 -12.91 8.80
CA PRO A 31 6.86 -12.24 9.61
C PRO A 31 5.98 -11.33 8.75
N TYR A 32 4.71 -11.21 9.11
CA TYR A 32 3.75 -10.40 8.36
C TYR A 32 2.67 -9.79 9.26
N ILE A 33 2.07 -8.70 8.79
CA ILE A 33 0.83 -8.15 9.32
C ILE A 33 -0.17 -7.97 8.18
N ARG A 34 -1.39 -8.45 8.38
CA ARG A 34 -2.52 -8.17 7.51
C ARG A 34 -3.39 -7.09 8.14
N VAL A 35 -3.66 -6.03 7.41
CA VAL A 35 -4.46 -4.89 7.88
C VAL A 35 -5.55 -4.52 6.88
N ARG A 36 -6.66 -3.97 7.38
CA ARG A 36 -7.65 -3.28 6.56
C ARG A 36 -7.22 -1.82 6.42
N VAL A 37 -6.90 -1.37 5.21
CA VAL A 37 -6.50 0.02 4.93
C VAL A 37 -7.63 0.73 4.20
N ARG A 38 -7.92 1.96 4.63
CA ARG A 38 -8.76 2.92 3.88
C ARG A 38 -7.84 4.00 3.34
N GLU A 39 -7.94 4.27 2.04
CA GLU A 39 -7.19 5.33 1.38
C GLU A 39 -8.11 6.22 0.56
N GLU A 40 -7.78 7.48 0.47
CA GLU A 40 -8.30 8.39 -0.56
C GLU A 40 -7.13 8.92 -1.36
N ARG A 41 -7.10 8.61 -2.65
CA ARG A 41 -5.98 8.97 -3.53
C ARG A 41 -6.44 9.39 -4.91
N TYR A 42 -5.66 10.25 -5.55
CA TYR A 42 -5.93 10.77 -6.89
C TYR A 42 -4.69 10.61 -7.77
N LEU A 43 -4.86 10.01 -8.95
CA LEU A 43 -3.80 9.88 -9.95
C LEU A 43 -3.82 11.11 -10.86
N HIS A 44 -2.80 11.95 -10.75
CA HIS A 44 -2.57 13.09 -11.61
C HIS A 44 -1.64 12.69 -12.77
N SER A 45 -1.93 13.19 -13.97
CA SER A 45 -1.13 13.00 -15.18
C SER A 45 -1.23 14.23 -16.09
N GLY A 46 -0.50 14.24 -17.21
CA GLY A 46 -0.62 15.30 -18.22
C GLY A 46 -2.02 15.43 -18.85
N TYR A 47 -2.88 14.42 -18.70
CA TYR A 47 -4.28 14.44 -19.16
C TYR A 47 -5.26 14.85 -18.05
N GLY A 48 -4.76 15.28 -16.90
CA GLY A 48 -5.55 15.56 -15.69
C GLY A 48 -5.69 14.33 -14.79
N ILE A 49 -6.78 14.31 -14.01
CA ILE A 49 -7.05 13.28 -13.00
C ILE A 49 -7.66 12.02 -13.67
N ASP A 50 -7.00 10.88 -13.53
CA ASP A 50 -7.55 9.57 -13.92
C ASP A 50 -8.59 9.13 -12.88
N ARG A 51 -9.87 9.39 -13.18
CA ARG A 51 -11.00 9.09 -12.28
C ARG A 51 -11.17 7.59 -12.01
N ALA A 52 -10.75 6.71 -12.92
CA ALA A 52 -10.86 5.27 -12.73
C ALA A 52 -9.85 4.76 -11.69
N LYS A 53 -8.73 5.45 -11.52
CA LYS A 53 -7.68 5.14 -10.54
C LYS A 53 -7.69 6.04 -9.30
N SER A 54 -8.70 6.89 -9.19
CA SER A 54 -8.85 7.88 -8.11
C SER A 54 -10.07 7.61 -7.25
N GLY A 55 -10.08 8.19 -6.04
CA GLY A 55 -11.18 8.12 -5.09
C GLY A 55 -10.85 7.35 -3.82
N LYS A 56 -11.90 6.86 -3.15
CA LYS A 56 -11.82 6.17 -1.85
C LYS A 56 -11.78 4.67 -2.05
N PHE A 57 -10.76 4.03 -1.50
CA PHE A 57 -10.56 2.59 -1.55
C PHE A 57 -10.52 2.02 -0.14
N THR A 58 -11.05 0.82 0.06
CA THR A 58 -10.84 0.07 1.30
C THR A 58 -10.50 -1.38 0.97
N ARG A 59 -9.31 -1.83 1.36
CA ARG A 59 -8.78 -3.14 0.99
C ARG A 59 -7.99 -3.77 2.13
N ASN A 60 -7.85 -5.09 2.08
CA ASN A 60 -6.94 -5.81 2.97
C ASN A 60 -5.56 -5.87 2.30
N LEU A 61 -4.51 -5.48 3.02
CA LEU A 61 -3.12 -5.58 2.57
C LEU A 61 -2.34 -6.44 3.55
N THR A 62 -1.49 -7.32 3.03
CA THR A 62 -0.53 -8.09 3.82
C THR A 62 0.85 -7.50 3.58
N TYR A 63 1.46 -6.96 4.63
CA TYR A 63 2.83 -6.46 4.64
C TYR A 63 3.73 -7.54 5.23
N PHE A 64 4.73 -7.97 4.47
CA PHE A 64 5.80 -8.85 4.95
C PHE A 64 6.99 -8.01 5.40
N PHE A 65 7.70 -8.49 6.42
CA PHE A 65 8.81 -7.77 7.02
C PHE A 65 10.10 -8.56 6.99
N GLU A 66 11.19 -7.85 6.77
CA GLU A 66 12.54 -8.33 6.94
C GLU A 66 13.29 -7.39 7.88
N LYS A 67 14.20 -7.95 8.66
CA LYS A 67 15.04 -7.18 9.57
C LYS A 67 16.39 -6.94 8.92
N GLU A 68 16.68 -5.67 8.66
CA GLU A 68 17.99 -5.25 8.19
C GLU A 68 18.67 -4.47 9.32
N ASN A 69 19.76 -5.03 9.84
CA ASN A 69 20.40 -4.58 11.08
C ASN A 69 19.40 -4.55 12.25
N THR A 70 19.10 -3.37 12.79
CA THR A 70 18.16 -3.17 13.90
C THR A 70 16.79 -2.65 13.46
N ARG A 71 16.56 -2.49 12.15
CA ARG A 71 15.33 -1.88 11.61
C ARG A 71 14.51 -2.90 10.82
N TRP A 72 13.21 -2.93 11.09
CA TRP A 72 12.24 -3.65 10.26
C TRP A 72 11.95 -2.84 9.00
N LYS A 73 11.98 -3.50 7.85
CA LYS A 73 11.56 -2.95 6.56
C LYS A 73 10.41 -3.78 6.02
N ILE A 74 9.54 -3.15 5.25
CA ILE A 74 8.53 -3.86 4.45
C ILE A 74 9.27 -4.43 3.23
N SER A 75 9.35 -5.76 3.12
CA SER A 75 9.98 -6.43 1.98
C SER A 75 8.98 -6.64 0.83
N GLU A 76 7.74 -6.98 1.15
CA GLU A 76 6.70 -7.26 0.16
C GLU A 76 5.32 -6.78 0.63
N VAL A 77 4.47 -6.43 -0.32
CA VAL A 77 3.07 -6.05 -0.08
C VAL A 77 2.17 -6.77 -1.06
N TYR A 78 1.19 -7.50 -0.54
CA TYR A 78 0.19 -8.18 -1.36
C TYR A 78 -1.23 -7.74 -0.99
N PRO A 79 -2.15 -7.59 -1.96
CA PRO A 79 -3.57 -7.61 -1.64
C PRO A 79 -3.90 -8.95 -0.97
N ALA A 80 -4.63 -8.94 0.13
CA ALA A 80 -5.06 -10.19 0.74
C ALA A 80 -6.10 -10.85 -0.18
N TRP A 81 -5.90 -12.12 -0.50
CA TRP A 81 -6.90 -12.96 -1.17
C TRP A 81 -8.22 -12.91 -0.37
N GLN A 82 -9.33 -12.72 -1.08
CA GLN A 82 -10.68 -12.67 -0.50
C GLN A 82 -11.09 -14.02 0.08
#